data_AF-A0A1G4BPF9-F1
#
_entry.id   AF-A0A1G4BPF9-F1
#
_cell.length_a   1.000
_cell.length_b   1.000
_cell.length_c   1.000
_cell.angle_alpha   90.00
_cell.angle_beta   90.00
_cell.angle_gamma   90.00
#
_symmetry.space_group_name_H-M   'P 1'
#
loop_
_entity.id
_entity.type
_entity.pdbx_description
1 polymer ?
#
loop_
_entity_poly.entity_id
_entity_poly.type
_entity_poly.pdbx_seq_one_letter_code
_entity_poly.pdbx_strand_id
1 'polypeptide(L)'
;MASSREDIAASLTAYRSFIAAQNRRVLEVYVPFIATAVPDDLDGDEDIKELRLEGLNMLLDTTLQGFDVSEPSEVLTRYDELAPKIGLDGTYVLHEGTPDEHEAARRAYLSVIEENLKKKSREDVAETISIPEDFRVLAGLVDGIVGYGLPVFRNETQPAFWWGCRDDQGPHAETVMTPEALTEHANLPECWQIAGGWAPGTGPDANFSIVYSRESDEDAWKWRYTLSTAEDGLQIFETIPEFLAWYTHFGECDEMPGPNELNVDRLLFSTL
;
A
#
# COMPACT_ATOMS: atom_id res chain seq x y z
N MET A 1 -4.19 -17.57 16.02
CA MET A 1 -2.90 -17.59 16.75
C MET A 1 -2.17 -16.33 16.31
N ALA A 2 -1.61 -15.52 17.20
CA ALA A 2 -0.85 -14.35 16.77
C ALA A 2 0.44 -14.81 16.07
N SER A 3 0.75 -14.22 14.91
CA SER A 3 1.98 -14.54 14.18
C SER A 3 3.20 -14.02 14.93
N SER A 4 4.31 -14.74 14.86
CA SER A 4 5.56 -14.25 15.47
C SER A 4 6.12 -13.08 14.69
N ARG A 5 7.01 -12.29 15.32
CA ARG A 5 7.71 -11.20 14.63
C ARG A 5 8.55 -11.72 13.47
N GLU A 6 9.18 -12.88 13.64
CA GLU A 6 9.96 -13.53 12.60
C GLU A 6 9.10 -13.92 11.40
N ASP A 7 7.90 -14.48 11.63
CA ASP A 7 6.99 -14.88 10.54
C ASP A 7 6.48 -13.68 9.74
N ILE A 8 6.14 -12.59 10.43
CA ILE A 8 5.70 -11.34 9.79
C ILE A 8 6.84 -10.73 8.98
N ALA A 9 8.05 -10.66 9.55
CA ALA A 9 9.22 -10.12 8.86
C ALA A 9 9.61 -10.96 7.64
N ALA A 10 9.54 -12.29 7.73
CA ALA A 10 9.82 -13.19 6.62
C ALA A 10 8.79 -13.04 5.49
N SER A 11 7.50 -12.98 5.84
CA SER A 11 6.41 -12.81 4.87
C SER A 11 6.46 -11.45 4.19
N LEU A 12 6.73 -10.39 4.94
CA LEU A 12 6.96 -9.05 4.41
C LEU A 12 8.17 -9.01 3.46
N THR A 13 9.24 -9.72 3.80
CA THR A 13 10.43 -9.82 2.93
C THR A 13 10.09 -10.51 1.61
N ALA A 14 9.33 -11.61 1.66
CA ALA A 14 8.86 -12.32 0.47
C ALA A 14 7.95 -11.43 -0.40
N TYR A 15 6.99 -10.75 0.23
CA TYR A 15 6.12 -9.77 -0.41
C TYR A 15 6.93 -8.69 -1.13
N ARG A 16 7.84 -8.02 -0.43
CA ARG A 16 8.71 -6.97 -0.99
C ARG A 16 9.52 -7.46 -2.17
N SER A 17 10.16 -8.63 -2.01
CA SER A 17 11.02 -9.20 -3.05
C SER A 17 10.24 -9.51 -4.31
N PHE A 18 9.00 -10.01 -4.20
CA PHE A 18 8.18 -10.33 -5.35
C PHE A 18 7.73 -9.06 -6.08
N ILE A 19 7.13 -8.11 -5.36
CA ILE A 19 6.64 -6.86 -5.95
C ILE A 19 7.79 -6.08 -6.58
N ALA A 20 8.93 -5.98 -5.89
CA ALA A 20 10.12 -5.32 -6.43
C ALA A 20 10.62 -6.01 -7.70
N ALA A 21 10.61 -7.34 -7.78
CA ALA A 21 11.03 -8.04 -9.00
C ALA A 21 10.08 -7.76 -10.18
N GLN A 22 8.77 -7.71 -9.94
CA GLN A 22 7.79 -7.43 -10.99
C GLN A 22 7.87 -5.98 -11.46
N ASN A 23 7.89 -5.01 -10.53
CA ASN A 23 8.04 -3.60 -10.87
C ASN A 23 9.37 -3.30 -11.59
N ARG A 24 10.44 -4.03 -11.27
CA ARG A 24 11.71 -3.93 -12.00
C ARG A 24 11.55 -4.29 -13.47
N ARG A 25 10.87 -5.41 -13.76
CA ARG A 25 10.60 -5.83 -15.15
C ARG A 25 9.86 -4.72 -15.89
N VAL A 26 8.89 -4.07 -15.25
CA VAL A 26 8.10 -3.00 -15.88
C VAL A 26 9.01 -1.82 -16.21
N LEU A 27 9.86 -1.42 -15.28
CA LEU A 27 10.82 -0.35 -15.53
C LEU A 27 11.91 -0.71 -16.55
N GLU A 28 12.25 -2.00 -16.72
CA GLU A 28 13.15 -2.45 -17.80
C GLU A 28 12.58 -2.16 -19.20
N VAL A 29 11.27 -1.91 -19.32
CA VAL A 29 10.62 -1.47 -20.55
C VAL A 29 10.51 0.07 -20.62
N TYR A 30 9.97 0.71 -19.57
CA TYR A 30 9.74 2.15 -19.57
C TYR A 30 11.01 2.99 -19.54
N VAL A 31 12.01 2.60 -18.73
CA VAL A 31 13.22 3.41 -18.55
C VAL A 31 14.01 3.54 -19.85
N PRO A 32 14.31 2.47 -20.62
CA PRO A 32 14.97 2.63 -21.91
C PRO A 32 14.16 3.43 -22.93
N PHE A 33 12.83 3.28 -22.92
CA PHE A 33 11.95 4.03 -23.81
C PHE A 33 12.02 5.53 -23.52
N ILE A 34 11.88 5.92 -22.25
CA ILE A 34 11.98 7.31 -21.79
C ILE A 34 13.40 7.86 -22.05
N ALA A 35 14.44 7.09 -21.71
CA ALA A 35 15.84 7.52 -21.88
C ALA A 35 16.22 7.80 -23.35
N THR A 36 15.53 7.17 -24.30
CA THR A 36 15.82 7.31 -25.74
C THR A 36 14.80 8.18 -26.48
N ALA A 37 13.74 8.64 -25.80
CA ALA A 37 12.69 9.46 -26.40
C ALA A 37 13.25 10.79 -26.91
N VAL A 38 12.98 11.13 -28.17
CA VAL A 38 13.36 12.41 -28.80
C VAL A 38 12.07 13.18 -29.07
N PRO A 39 11.73 14.19 -28.25
CA PRO A 39 10.55 14.99 -28.48
C PRO A 39 10.74 15.88 -29.70
N ASP A 40 9.73 15.96 -30.58
CA ASP A 40 9.81 16.71 -31.83
C ASP A 40 9.89 18.25 -31.63
N ASP A 41 9.47 18.75 -30.46
CA ASP A 41 9.28 20.18 -30.18
C ASP A 41 10.38 20.81 -29.29
N LEU A 42 11.49 20.11 -29.00
CA LEU A 42 12.57 20.63 -28.15
C LEU A 42 13.92 20.68 -28.87
N ASP A 43 14.54 21.87 -28.88
CA ASP A 43 15.80 22.15 -29.59
C ASP A 43 17.07 22.01 -28.71
N GLY A 44 16.94 21.57 -27.44
CA GLY A 44 18.04 21.56 -26.45
C GLY A 44 18.23 20.24 -25.69
N ASP A 45 19.48 19.75 -25.61
CA ASP A 45 19.84 18.50 -24.89
C ASP A 45 19.56 18.56 -23.38
N GLU A 46 19.62 19.74 -22.76
CA GLU A 46 19.35 19.93 -21.33
C GLU A 46 17.83 19.84 -21.05
N ASP A 47 17.03 20.55 -21.84
CA ASP A 47 15.56 20.50 -21.78
C ASP A 47 15.03 19.07 -22.00
N ILE A 48 15.65 18.31 -22.91
CA ILE A 48 15.29 16.91 -23.16
C ILE A 48 15.62 16.01 -21.95
N LYS A 49 16.75 16.25 -21.27
CA LYS A 49 17.12 15.45 -20.09
C LYS A 49 16.18 15.71 -18.92
N GLU A 50 15.87 16.97 -18.66
CA GLU A 50 14.92 17.37 -17.62
C GLU A 50 13.55 16.74 -17.89
N LEU A 51 13.04 16.88 -19.11
CA LEU A 51 11.74 16.31 -19.51
C LEU A 51 11.68 14.78 -19.33
N ARG A 52 12.75 14.06 -19.68
CA ARG A 52 12.80 12.60 -19.49
C ARG A 52 12.77 12.22 -18.02
N LEU A 53 13.45 12.99 -17.16
CA LEU A 53 13.45 12.76 -15.73
C LEU A 53 12.08 13.10 -15.11
N GLU A 54 11.43 14.18 -15.59
CA GLU A 54 10.05 14.52 -15.21
C GLU A 54 9.05 13.44 -15.61
N GLY A 55 9.14 12.91 -16.82
CA GLY A 55 8.31 11.78 -17.26
C GLY A 55 8.44 10.55 -16.36
N LEU A 56 9.66 10.25 -15.91
CA LEU A 56 9.90 9.17 -14.97
C LEU A 56 9.43 9.50 -13.54
N ASN A 57 9.58 10.75 -13.10
CA ASN A 57 9.05 11.24 -11.83
C ASN A 57 7.53 11.06 -11.75
N MET A 58 6.81 11.39 -12.83
CA MET A 58 5.36 11.17 -12.92
C MET A 58 4.99 9.69 -12.83
N LEU A 59 5.70 8.82 -13.55
CA LEU A 59 5.46 7.37 -13.53
C LEU A 59 5.66 6.77 -12.13
N LEU A 60 6.65 7.29 -11.39
CA LEU A 60 7.04 6.82 -10.07
C LEU A 60 6.39 7.59 -8.92
N ASP A 61 5.55 8.59 -9.22
CA ASP A 61 4.91 9.48 -8.23
C ASP A 61 5.92 10.00 -7.18
N THR A 62 7.10 10.43 -7.65
CA THR A 62 8.20 10.86 -6.77
C THR A 62 9.16 11.82 -7.46
N THR A 63 9.95 12.55 -6.67
CA THR A 63 10.99 13.45 -7.17
C THR A 63 12.35 12.77 -7.08
N LEU A 64 12.81 12.16 -8.17
CA LEU A 64 14.06 11.38 -8.21
C LEU A 64 15.32 12.18 -7.84
N GLN A 65 15.31 13.50 -8.03
CA GLN A 65 16.39 14.38 -7.61
C GLN A 65 16.63 14.34 -6.10
N GLY A 66 15.60 14.03 -5.30
CA GLY A 66 15.73 13.82 -3.84
C GLY A 66 16.55 12.58 -3.46
N PHE A 67 16.86 11.72 -4.43
CA PHE A 67 17.64 10.48 -4.26
C PHE A 67 18.97 10.50 -5.03
N ASP A 68 19.42 11.70 -5.43
CA ASP A 68 20.62 11.92 -6.24
C ASP A 68 20.58 11.16 -7.59
N VAL A 69 19.41 11.04 -8.20
CA VAL A 69 19.23 10.45 -9.54
C VAL A 69 19.16 11.57 -10.57
N SER A 70 20.08 11.56 -11.54
CA SER A 70 20.20 12.61 -12.56
C SER A 70 19.85 12.14 -13.97
N GLU A 71 19.91 10.84 -14.23
CA GLU A 71 19.53 10.24 -15.51
C GLU A 71 18.53 9.08 -15.31
N PRO A 72 17.53 8.90 -16.21
CA PRO A 72 16.54 7.83 -16.10
C PRO A 72 17.13 6.43 -15.92
N SER A 73 18.24 6.12 -16.61
CA SER A 73 18.90 4.82 -16.52
C SER A 73 19.45 4.49 -15.14
N GLU A 74 19.72 5.49 -14.30
CA GLU A 74 20.19 5.27 -12.93
C GLU A 74 19.16 4.55 -12.06
N VAL A 75 17.87 4.67 -12.38
CA VAL A 75 16.80 3.95 -11.66
C VAL A 75 16.98 2.44 -11.76
N LEU A 76 17.42 1.92 -12.91
CA LEU A 76 17.67 0.49 -13.08
C LEU A 76 19.01 0.04 -12.47
N THR A 77 20.04 0.88 -12.52
CA THR A 77 21.36 0.53 -11.96
C THR A 77 21.37 0.58 -10.44
N ARG A 78 20.57 1.47 -9.85
CA ARG A 78 20.40 1.64 -8.39
C ARG A 78 19.07 1.07 -7.88
N TYR A 79 18.44 0.19 -8.65
CA TYR A 79 17.09 -0.30 -8.37
C TYR A 79 16.92 -0.86 -6.95
N ASP A 80 17.84 -1.73 -6.51
CA ASP A 80 17.74 -2.38 -5.20
C ASP A 80 17.87 -1.39 -4.04
N GLU A 81 18.54 -0.25 -4.26
CA GLU A 81 18.64 0.84 -3.29
C GLU A 81 17.40 1.72 -3.28
N LEU A 82 16.84 2.00 -4.46
CA LEU A 82 15.73 2.93 -4.66
C LEU A 82 14.38 2.28 -4.38
N ALA A 83 14.18 1.01 -4.76
CA ALA A 83 12.88 0.35 -4.69
C ALA A 83 12.17 0.47 -3.33
N PRO A 84 12.83 0.19 -2.18
CA PRO A 84 12.19 0.38 -0.87
C PRO A 84 11.99 1.86 -0.49
N LYS A 85 12.74 2.78 -1.11
CA LYS A 85 12.68 4.23 -0.86
C LYS A 85 11.66 4.97 -1.71
N ILE A 86 11.11 4.36 -2.75
CA ILE A 86 10.08 5.00 -3.60
C ILE A 86 8.85 4.09 -3.78
N GLY A 87 8.71 3.11 -2.90
CA GLY A 87 7.57 2.21 -2.83
C GLY A 87 7.40 1.28 -4.04
N LEU A 88 8.49 0.92 -4.71
CA LEU A 88 8.47 -0.08 -5.79
C LEU A 88 8.49 -1.52 -5.26
N ASP A 89 8.67 -1.71 -3.96
CA ASP A 89 8.55 -3.01 -3.29
C ASP A 89 7.14 -3.26 -2.70
N GLY A 90 6.16 -2.42 -3.07
CA GLY A 90 4.78 -2.52 -2.59
C GLY A 90 4.58 -2.03 -1.15
N THR A 91 5.62 -1.45 -0.53
CA THR A 91 5.51 -0.83 0.79
C THR A 91 5.62 0.69 0.69
N TYR A 92 5.11 1.38 1.70
CA TYR A 92 5.29 2.81 1.83
C TYR A 92 6.27 3.09 2.98
N VAL A 93 7.12 4.08 2.76
CA VAL A 93 8.04 4.64 3.76
C VAL A 93 7.87 6.15 3.74
N LEU A 94 7.70 6.77 4.89
CA LEU A 94 7.69 8.24 4.96
C LEU A 94 9.08 8.76 4.55
N HIS A 95 9.17 9.48 3.42
CA HIS A 95 10.46 9.99 2.92
C HIS A 95 10.94 11.22 3.68
N GLU A 96 10.01 11.94 4.32
CA GLU A 96 10.30 13.13 5.10
C GLU A 96 10.32 12.81 6.59
N GLY A 97 11.22 13.46 7.31
CA GLY A 97 11.37 13.29 8.75
C GLY A 97 12.45 12.29 9.14
N THR A 98 12.86 12.42 10.40
CA THR A 98 13.80 11.55 11.08
C THR A 98 13.12 10.26 11.53
N PRO A 99 13.88 9.19 11.83
CA PRO A 99 13.32 7.96 12.39
C PRO A 99 12.48 8.19 13.66
N ASP A 100 12.85 9.18 14.49
CA ASP A 100 12.10 9.54 15.70
C ASP A 100 10.75 10.21 15.37
N GLU A 101 10.69 11.00 14.30
CA GLU A 101 9.44 11.61 13.81
C GLU A 101 8.51 10.56 13.21
N HIS A 102 9.05 9.58 12.46
CA HIS A 102 8.25 8.44 11.96
C HIS A 102 7.67 7.61 13.09
N GLU A 103 8.47 7.32 14.12
CA GLU A 103 8.01 6.61 15.31
C GLU A 103 6.95 7.41 16.10
N ALA A 104 7.09 8.73 16.18
CA ALA A 104 6.08 9.60 16.78
C ALA A 104 4.77 9.61 15.99
N ALA A 105 4.84 9.72 14.66
CA ALA A 105 3.67 9.68 13.77
C ALA A 105 2.92 8.34 13.89
N ARG A 106 3.66 7.22 13.87
CA ARG A 106 3.08 5.88 14.10
C ARG A 106 2.41 5.77 15.45
N ARG A 107 3.04 6.26 16.52
CA ARG A 107 2.44 6.24 17.86
C ARG A 107 1.16 7.07 17.91
N ALA A 108 1.15 8.24 17.27
CA ALA A 108 -0.03 9.09 17.19
C ALA A 108 -1.17 8.39 16.43
N TYR A 109 -0.88 7.81 15.27
CA TYR A 109 -1.82 7.00 14.49
C TYR A 109 -2.44 5.88 15.34
N LEU A 110 -1.61 5.02 15.94
CA LEU A 110 -2.09 3.90 16.75
C LEU A 110 -2.90 4.37 17.96
N SER A 111 -2.51 5.47 18.61
CA SER A 111 -3.26 6.05 19.73
C SER A 111 -4.65 6.51 19.30
N VAL A 112 -4.76 7.18 18.15
CA VAL A 112 -6.06 7.63 17.60
C VAL A 112 -6.95 6.44 17.29
N ILE A 113 -6.42 5.38 16.68
CA ILE A 113 -7.17 4.16 16.39
C ILE A 113 -7.63 3.48 17.69
N GLU A 114 -6.75 3.30 18.67
CA GLU A 114 -7.12 2.69 19.96
C GLU A 114 -8.21 3.46 20.70
N GLU A 115 -8.09 4.78 20.79
CA GLU A 115 -9.10 5.61 21.44
C GLU A 115 -10.47 5.49 20.76
N ASN A 116 -10.49 5.44 19.44
CA ASN A 116 -11.74 5.33 18.69
C ASN A 116 -12.31 3.91 18.71
N LEU A 117 -11.47 2.87 18.77
CA LEU A 117 -11.93 1.50 18.98
C LEU A 117 -12.71 1.41 20.29
N LYS A 118 -12.18 1.97 21.38
CA LYS A 118 -12.90 1.96 22.68
C LYS A 118 -14.23 2.73 22.64
N LYS A 119 -14.31 3.80 21.84
CA LYS A 119 -15.53 4.62 21.71
C LYS A 119 -16.61 4.00 20.82
N LYS A 120 -16.21 3.33 19.74
CA LYS A 120 -17.13 2.89 18.67
C LYS A 120 -17.41 1.39 18.68
N SER A 121 -16.61 0.59 19.38
CA SER A 121 -16.81 -0.86 19.49
C SER A 121 -18.00 -1.21 20.38
N ARG A 122 -18.44 -2.47 20.30
CA ARG A 122 -19.48 -3.05 21.14
C ARG A 122 -19.14 -2.88 22.62
N GLU A 123 -20.15 -2.50 23.41
CA GLU A 123 -20.00 -2.11 24.82
C GLU A 123 -19.27 -3.15 25.67
N ASP A 124 -19.53 -4.43 25.46
CA ASP A 124 -18.97 -5.51 26.27
C ASP A 124 -17.51 -5.86 25.93
N VAL A 125 -16.95 -5.33 24.85
CA VAL A 125 -15.51 -5.42 24.55
C VAL A 125 -14.81 -4.07 24.59
N ALA A 126 -15.53 -2.95 24.68
CA ALA A 126 -15.00 -1.60 24.54
C ALA A 126 -13.79 -1.30 25.45
N GLU A 127 -13.78 -1.83 26.67
CA GLU A 127 -12.69 -1.61 27.63
C GLU A 127 -11.47 -2.53 27.41
N THR A 128 -11.65 -3.63 26.67
CA THR A 128 -10.61 -4.68 26.49
C THR A 128 -10.08 -4.76 25.07
N ILE A 129 -10.82 -4.22 24.10
CA ILE A 129 -10.39 -4.19 22.71
C ILE A 129 -9.13 -3.33 22.57
N SER A 130 -8.17 -3.86 21.83
CA SER A 130 -6.91 -3.19 21.52
C SER A 130 -6.45 -3.64 20.15
N ILE A 131 -5.67 -2.81 19.47
CA ILE A 131 -5.08 -3.14 18.16
C ILE A 131 -4.39 -4.51 18.25
N PRO A 132 -4.55 -5.40 17.25
CA PRO A 132 -3.90 -6.68 17.26
C PRO A 132 -2.37 -6.55 17.24
N GLU A 133 -1.69 -7.42 17.99
CA GLU A 133 -0.25 -7.31 18.19
C GLU A 133 0.56 -7.56 16.91
N ASP A 134 0.10 -8.47 16.04
CA ASP A 134 0.72 -8.67 14.73
C ASP A 134 0.66 -7.40 13.87
N PHE A 135 -0.43 -6.63 13.90
CA PHE A 135 -0.50 -5.33 13.22
C PHE A 135 0.48 -4.31 13.81
N ARG A 136 0.64 -4.25 15.14
CA ARG A 136 1.67 -3.40 15.76
C ARG A 136 3.08 -3.79 15.30
N VAL A 137 3.35 -5.09 15.19
CA VAL A 137 4.62 -5.59 14.68
C VAL A 137 4.81 -5.19 13.22
N LEU A 138 3.81 -5.35 12.36
CA LEU A 138 3.87 -4.92 10.96
C LEU A 138 4.12 -3.42 10.86
N ALA A 139 3.39 -2.59 11.62
CA ALA A 139 3.57 -1.15 11.67
C ALA A 139 4.95 -0.72 12.18
N GLY A 140 5.62 -1.54 12.98
CA GLY A 140 7.00 -1.33 13.40
C GLY A 140 8.05 -1.70 12.34
N LEU A 141 7.65 -2.35 11.24
CA LEU A 141 8.53 -2.78 10.15
C LEU A 141 8.37 -1.94 8.87
N VAL A 142 7.18 -1.36 8.65
CA VAL A 142 6.84 -0.54 7.48
C VAL A 142 5.93 0.61 7.89
N ASP A 143 5.88 1.65 7.07
CA ASP A 143 4.93 2.75 7.27
C ASP A 143 3.65 2.58 6.45
N GLY A 144 3.58 1.60 5.53
CA GLY A 144 2.36 1.25 4.81
C GLY A 144 2.54 0.06 3.88
N ILE A 145 1.43 -0.48 3.39
CA ILE A 145 1.34 -1.63 2.47
C ILE A 145 0.39 -1.24 1.34
N VAL A 146 0.95 -1.00 0.16
CA VAL A 146 0.27 -0.28 -0.94
C VAL A 146 -0.03 -1.15 -2.16
N GLY A 147 0.59 -2.33 -2.29
CA GLY A 147 0.23 -3.28 -3.34
C GLY A 147 1.12 -3.27 -4.57
N TYR A 148 0.68 -4.04 -5.57
CA TYR A 148 1.35 -4.29 -6.83
C TYR A 148 1.32 -3.08 -7.78
N GLY A 149 2.33 -2.97 -8.64
CA GLY A 149 2.38 -2.00 -9.74
C GLY A 149 3.20 -0.74 -9.45
N LEU A 150 3.45 0.02 -10.53
CA LEU A 150 4.13 1.32 -10.44
C LEU A 150 3.22 2.36 -9.77
N PRO A 151 3.76 3.29 -8.97
CA PRO A 151 2.98 4.21 -8.16
C PRO A 151 1.84 4.93 -8.90
N VAL A 152 2.07 5.48 -10.10
CA VAL A 152 1.01 6.19 -10.84
C VAL A 152 -0.19 5.28 -11.16
N PHE A 153 0.07 4.06 -11.66
CA PHE A 153 -1.00 3.14 -12.03
C PHE A 153 -1.63 2.49 -10.80
N ARG A 154 -0.80 2.12 -9.83
CA ARG A 154 -1.24 1.50 -8.58
C ARG A 154 -2.17 2.42 -7.82
N ASN A 155 -1.81 3.68 -7.62
CA ASN A 155 -2.62 4.60 -6.82
C ASN A 155 -3.99 4.89 -7.48
N GLU A 156 -4.11 4.73 -8.81
CA GLU A 156 -5.37 4.89 -9.55
C GLU A 156 -6.23 3.62 -9.61
N THR A 157 -5.61 2.44 -9.61
CA THR A 157 -6.28 1.18 -9.98
C THR A 157 -6.24 0.11 -8.91
N GLN A 158 -5.38 0.26 -7.90
CA GLN A 158 -5.16 -0.73 -6.86
C GLN A 158 -5.48 -0.14 -5.48
N PRO A 159 -6.22 -0.87 -4.64
CA PRO A 159 -6.41 -0.49 -3.26
C PRO A 159 -5.17 -0.77 -2.42
N ALA A 160 -4.79 0.19 -1.58
CA ALA A 160 -3.80 -0.05 -0.55
C ALA A 160 -4.47 -0.70 0.66
N PHE A 161 -3.83 -1.74 1.19
CA PHE A 161 -4.25 -2.30 2.47
C PHE A 161 -4.10 -1.28 3.60
N TRP A 162 -2.98 -0.56 3.62
CA TRP A 162 -2.72 0.44 4.65
C TRP A 162 -1.89 1.59 4.07
N TRP A 163 -2.51 2.76 3.98
CA TRP A 163 -1.85 3.98 3.49
C TRP A 163 -0.83 4.57 4.47
N GLY A 164 -0.75 4.03 5.68
CA GLY A 164 0.17 4.50 6.69
C GLY A 164 -0.34 5.63 7.55
N CYS A 165 0.61 6.37 8.11
CA CYS A 165 0.36 7.53 8.98
C CYS A 165 0.23 8.83 8.16
N ARG A 166 -0.28 8.75 6.92
CA ARG A 166 -0.39 9.92 6.05
C ARG A 166 -1.56 10.79 6.48
N ASP A 167 -1.30 12.07 6.72
CA ASP A 167 -2.32 13.06 7.10
C ASP A 167 -3.24 13.44 5.92
N ASP A 168 -2.88 13.08 4.69
CA ASP A 168 -3.64 13.43 3.47
C ASP A 168 -4.87 12.55 3.23
N GLN A 169 -4.99 11.42 3.94
CA GLN A 169 -6.14 10.50 3.84
C GLN A 169 -7.33 10.92 4.72
N GLY A 170 -7.28 12.11 5.32
CA GLY A 170 -8.29 12.60 6.23
C GLY A 170 -8.12 12.08 7.67
N PRO A 171 -9.07 12.36 8.57
CA PRO A 171 -8.89 12.05 9.98
C PRO A 171 -8.87 10.54 10.22
N HIS A 172 -7.76 9.99 10.72
CA HIS A 172 -7.65 8.56 11.05
C HIS A 172 -8.77 8.04 11.96
N ALA A 173 -9.35 8.89 12.80
CA ALA A 173 -10.49 8.58 13.65
C ALA A 173 -11.75 8.15 12.86
N GLU A 174 -11.91 8.63 11.63
CA GLU A 174 -13.05 8.30 10.75
C GLU A 174 -12.93 6.91 10.14
N THR A 175 -11.71 6.38 10.03
CA THR A 175 -11.47 5.01 9.55
C THR A 175 -11.99 3.94 10.51
N VAL A 176 -12.08 4.26 11.82
CA VAL A 176 -12.69 3.38 12.82
C VAL A 176 -14.21 3.51 12.71
N MET A 177 -14.88 2.38 12.52
CA MET A 177 -16.32 2.34 12.26
C MET A 177 -17.08 1.72 13.44
N THR A 178 -18.39 1.96 13.52
CA THR A 178 -19.25 1.16 14.42
C THR A 178 -19.43 -0.24 13.85
N PRO A 179 -19.78 -1.25 14.66
CA PRO A 179 -20.05 -2.61 14.19
C PRO A 179 -21.00 -2.68 12.99
N GLU A 180 -22.06 -1.87 12.97
CA GLU A 180 -23.07 -1.85 11.90
C GLU A 180 -22.45 -1.35 10.59
N ALA A 181 -21.77 -0.21 10.64
CA ALA A 181 -21.10 0.36 9.47
C ALA A 181 -19.98 -0.57 8.96
N LEU A 182 -19.25 -1.22 9.87
CA LEU A 182 -18.18 -2.13 9.50
C LEU A 182 -18.71 -3.44 8.91
N THR A 183 -19.91 -3.89 9.31
CA THR A 183 -20.56 -5.07 8.72
C THR A 183 -20.93 -4.80 7.26
N GLU A 184 -21.48 -3.62 6.97
CA GLU A 184 -21.77 -3.18 5.61
C GLU A 184 -20.48 -3.01 4.78
N HIS A 185 -19.47 -2.35 5.35
CA HIS A 185 -18.21 -2.08 4.66
C HIS A 185 -17.39 -3.36 4.37
N ALA A 186 -17.22 -4.24 5.36
CA ALA A 186 -16.48 -5.49 5.22
C ALA A 186 -17.27 -6.59 4.49
N ASN A 187 -18.57 -6.40 4.27
CA ASN A 187 -19.45 -7.34 3.56
C ASN A 187 -19.41 -8.77 4.14
N LEU A 188 -19.32 -8.89 5.47
CA LEU A 188 -19.29 -10.19 6.14
C LEU A 188 -20.66 -10.89 6.08
N PRO A 189 -20.72 -12.23 6.00
CA PRO A 189 -21.98 -12.97 6.04
C PRO A 189 -22.72 -12.75 7.36
N GLU A 190 -24.06 -12.85 7.34
CA GLU A 190 -24.92 -12.57 8.52
C GLU A 190 -24.61 -13.43 9.76
N CYS A 191 -23.97 -14.59 9.62
CA CYS A 191 -23.55 -15.38 10.78
C CYS A 191 -22.43 -14.69 11.58
N TRP A 192 -21.62 -13.85 10.94
CA TRP A 192 -20.52 -13.16 11.57
C TRP A 192 -21.00 -11.98 12.42
N GLN A 193 -20.41 -11.87 13.59
CA GLN A 193 -20.56 -10.71 14.46
C GLN A 193 -19.26 -9.93 14.50
N ILE A 194 -19.36 -8.61 14.37
CA ILE A 194 -18.26 -7.66 14.53
C ILE A 194 -18.44 -6.95 15.86
N ALA A 195 -17.38 -6.89 16.65
CA ALA A 195 -17.35 -6.10 17.87
C ALA A 195 -16.65 -4.76 17.69
N GLY A 196 -15.72 -4.64 16.72
CA GLY A 196 -15.06 -3.38 16.41
C GLY A 196 -14.03 -3.56 15.30
N GLY A 197 -13.48 -2.45 14.81
CA GLY A 197 -12.45 -2.49 13.78
C GLY A 197 -12.37 -1.19 12.99
N TRP A 198 -11.56 -1.20 11.93
CA TRP A 198 -11.35 -0.02 11.08
C TRP A 198 -10.95 -0.42 9.66
N ALA A 199 -11.05 0.54 8.74
CA ALA A 199 -10.56 0.45 7.37
C ALA A 199 -9.16 1.09 7.26
N PRO A 200 -8.06 0.32 7.33
CA PRO A 200 -6.70 0.87 7.34
C PRO A 200 -6.29 1.56 6.03
N GLY A 201 -6.95 1.23 4.93
CA GLY A 201 -6.63 1.73 3.60
C GLY A 201 -7.87 1.82 2.73
N THR A 202 -7.69 2.36 1.53
CA THR A 202 -8.76 2.67 0.58
C THR A 202 -8.28 2.42 -0.84
N GLY A 203 -9.23 2.29 -1.77
CA GLY A 203 -8.97 2.35 -3.20
C GLY A 203 -10.18 1.94 -4.03
N PRO A 204 -10.01 1.83 -5.36
CA PRO A 204 -11.10 1.49 -6.27
C PRO A 204 -11.65 0.09 -5.97
N ASP A 205 -12.98 -0.01 -5.93
CA ASP A 205 -13.75 -1.27 -5.91
C ASP A 205 -13.31 -2.32 -4.86
N ALA A 206 -12.73 -1.87 -3.75
CA ALA A 206 -12.19 -2.73 -2.71
C ALA A 206 -12.28 -2.12 -1.30
N ASN A 207 -12.75 -2.93 -0.35
CA ASN A 207 -12.87 -2.56 1.05
C ASN A 207 -11.94 -3.43 1.90
N PHE A 208 -10.80 -2.88 2.33
CA PHE A 208 -9.96 -3.50 3.34
C PHE A 208 -10.48 -3.20 4.74
N SER A 209 -10.48 -4.19 5.63
CA SER A 209 -10.81 -3.97 7.03
C SER A 209 -10.01 -4.86 7.97
N ILE A 210 -9.75 -4.34 9.17
CA ILE A 210 -9.22 -5.10 10.29
C ILE A 210 -10.34 -5.18 11.32
N VAL A 211 -10.89 -6.39 11.48
CA VAL A 211 -12.14 -6.61 12.23
C VAL A 211 -11.89 -7.52 13.42
N TYR A 212 -12.43 -7.14 14.58
CA TYR A 212 -12.52 -7.98 15.75
C TYR A 212 -13.87 -8.70 15.71
N SER A 213 -13.86 -9.97 15.33
CA SER A 213 -15.06 -10.70 14.94
C SER A 213 -15.15 -12.11 15.52
N ARG A 214 -16.34 -12.71 15.43
CA ARG A 214 -16.61 -14.13 15.70
C ARG A 214 -17.71 -14.66 14.77
N GLU A 215 -17.68 -15.94 14.45
CA GLU A 215 -18.65 -16.58 13.54
C GLU A 215 -19.91 -17.08 14.26
N SER A 216 -19.80 -17.39 15.55
CA SER A 216 -20.93 -17.78 16.37
C SER A 216 -20.82 -17.22 17.79
N ASP A 217 -21.92 -17.26 18.55
CA ASP A 217 -21.91 -16.81 19.94
C ASP A 217 -21.02 -17.65 20.86
N GLU A 218 -20.72 -18.89 20.48
CA GLU A 218 -19.85 -19.81 21.21
C GLU A 218 -18.36 -19.57 20.92
N ASP A 219 -18.05 -18.87 19.81
CA ASP A 219 -16.68 -18.57 19.41
C ASP A 219 -16.08 -17.41 20.20
N ALA A 220 -14.78 -17.54 20.48
CA ALA A 220 -13.99 -16.44 20.99
C ALA A 220 -13.82 -15.35 19.93
N TRP A 221 -13.87 -14.10 20.37
CA TRP A 221 -13.50 -12.95 19.55
C TRP A 221 -12.05 -13.06 19.07
N LYS A 222 -11.81 -12.74 17.80
CA LYS A 222 -10.49 -12.75 17.17
C LYS A 222 -10.37 -11.62 16.16
N TRP A 223 -9.15 -11.12 16.01
CA TRP A 223 -8.81 -10.18 14.94
C TRP A 223 -8.64 -10.92 13.62
N ARG A 224 -9.17 -10.33 12.55
CA ARG A 224 -9.07 -10.81 11.18
C ARG A 224 -8.84 -9.67 10.21
N TYR A 225 -8.23 -9.99 9.09
CA TYR A 225 -7.99 -9.07 7.99
C TYR A 225 -8.93 -9.46 6.87
N THR A 226 -9.67 -8.50 6.33
CA THR A 226 -10.68 -8.78 5.31
C THR A 226 -10.48 -7.88 4.11
N LEU A 227 -10.83 -8.41 2.95
CA LEU A 227 -10.95 -7.67 1.71
C LEU A 227 -12.27 -8.08 1.06
N SER A 228 -13.10 -7.10 0.71
CA SER A 228 -14.26 -7.31 -0.14
C SER A 228 -14.07 -6.57 -1.44
N THR A 229 -14.01 -7.29 -2.57
CA THR A 229 -14.00 -6.71 -3.92
C THR A 229 -15.20 -7.22 -4.71
N ALA A 230 -15.54 -6.52 -5.80
CA ALA A 230 -16.58 -6.98 -6.72
C ALA A 230 -16.17 -8.25 -7.49
N GLU A 231 -14.88 -8.43 -7.76
CA GLU A 231 -14.34 -9.51 -8.59
C GLU A 231 -14.03 -10.79 -7.80
N ASP A 232 -13.29 -10.66 -6.68
CA ASP A 232 -12.86 -11.79 -5.85
C ASP A 232 -13.80 -12.10 -4.69
N GLY A 233 -14.84 -11.27 -4.50
CA GLY A 233 -15.75 -11.35 -3.39
C GLY A 233 -15.06 -11.08 -2.05
N LEU A 234 -15.53 -11.75 -1.00
CA LEU A 234 -14.98 -11.61 0.35
C LEU A 234 -13.83 -12.59 0.59
N GLN A 235 -12.68 -12.05 0.97
CA GLN A 235 -11.53 -12.77 1.49
C GLN A 235 -11.35 -12.46 2.98
N ILE A 236 -11.10 -13.49 3.78
CA ILE A 236 -10.88 -13.39 5.23
C ILE A 236 -9.57 -14.10 5.56
N PHE A 237 -8.67 -13.40 6.24
CA PHE A 237 -7.37 -13.91 6.65
C PHE A 237 -7.28 -13.88 8.18
N GLU A 238 -6.76 -14.96 8.75
CA GLU A 238 -6.59 -15.10 10.20
C GLU A 238 -5.28 -14.49 10.67
N THR A 239 -4.34 -14.23 9.76
CA THR A 239 -2.99 -13.74 10.09
C THR A 239 -2.42 -12.81 9.02
N ILE A 240 -1.50 -11.92 9.42
CA ILE A 240 -0.76 -11.05 8.49
C ILE A 240 0.09 -11.84 7.46
N PRO A 241 0.85 -12.88 7.82
CA PRO A 241 1.56 -13.72 6.85
C PRO A 241 0.66 -14.27 5.74
N GLU A 242 -0.51 -14.80 6.10
CA GLU A 242 -1.49 -15.32 5.15
C GLU A 242 -2.01 -14.22 4.23
N PHE A 243 -2.38 -13.08 4.82
CA PHE A 243 -2.81 -11.90 4.06
C PHE A 243 -1.73 -11.43 3.08
N LEU A 244 -0.48 -11.25 3.54
CA LEU A 244 0.60 -10.75 2.70
C LEU A 244 0.92 -11.71 1.54
N ALA A 245 0.93 -13.02 1.80
CA ALA A 245 1.15 -14.02 0.77
C ALA A 245 0.07 -13.98 -0.33
N TRP A 246 -1.18 -13.74 0.05
CA TRP A 246 -2.27 -13.57 -0.91
C TRP A 246 -2.16 -12.23 -1.65
N TYR A 247 -1.97 -11.13 -0.91
CA TYR A 247 -1.94 -9.77 -1.45
C TYR A 247 -0.74 -9.52 -2.38
N THR A 248 0.33 -10.32 -2.28
CA THR A 248 1.44 -10.32 -3.26
C THR A 248 0.98 -10.52 -4.70
N HIS A 249 -0.10 -11.29 -4.91
CA HIS A 249 -0.62 -11.65 -6.23
C HIS A 249 -1.92 -10.91 -6.58
N PHE A 250 -2.43 -10.08 -5.66
CA PHE A 250 -3.65 -9.34 -5.90
C PHE A 250 -3.40 -8.21 -6.91
N GLY A 251 -4.24 -8.16 -7.95
CA GLY A 251 -4.08 -7.21 -9.05
C GLY A 251 -2.83 -7.45 -9.90
N GLU A 252 -2.20 -8.62 -9.78
CA GLU A 252 -1.06 -9.00 -10.62
C GLU A 252 -1.49 -9.01 -12.09
N CYS A 253 -0.84 -8.16 -12.88
CA CYS A 253 -0.96 -8.16 -14.32
C CYS A 253 0.40 -8.53 -14.92
N ASP A 254 0.47 -9.72 -15.52
CA ASP A 254 1.65 -10.22 -16.24
C ASP A 254 1.82 -9.56 -17.62
N GLU A 255 0.83 -8.78 -18.09
CA GLU A 255 0.90 -8.11 -19.37
C GLU A 255 1.80 -6.89 -19.28
N MET A 256 3.00 -7.05 -19.81
CA MET A 256 3.97 -5.98 -19.99
C MET A 256 3.57 -5.18 -21.22
N PRO A 257 3.47 -3.84 -21.13
CA PRO A 257 3.19 -3.04 -22.31
C PRO A 257 4.28 -3.30 -23.35
N GLY A 258 3.87 -3.65 -24.56
CA GLY A 258 4.80 -3.77 -25.67
C GLY A 258 5.44 -2.41 -25.97
N PRO A 259 6.68 -2.33 -26.48
CA PRO A 259 7.28 -1.05 -26.86
C PRO A 259 6.44 -0.23 -27.86
N ASN A 260 5.57 -0.89 -28.63
CA ASN A 260 4.67 -0.27 -29.60
C ASN A 260 3.38 0.29 -28.98
N GLU A 261 3.12 0.01 -27.71
CA GLU A 261 1.96 0.49 -26.95
C GLU A 261 2.32 1.73 -26.12
N LEU A 262 3.61 2.04 -26.01
CA LEU A 262 4.12 3.23 -25.36
C LEU A 262 4.00 4.45 -26.27
N ASN A 263 3.57 5.58 -25.69
CA ASN A 263 3.46 6.85 -26.37
C ASN A 263 4.36 7.87 -25.67
N VAL A 264 5.32 8.42 -26.42
CA VAL A 264 6.30 9.41 -25.91
C VAL A 264 5.59 10.63 -25.36
N ASP A 265 4.61 11.18 -26.09
CA ASP A 265 3.94 12.41 -25.68
C ASP A 265 3.15 12.22 -24.38
N ARG A 266 2.53 11.05 -24.22
CA ARG A 266 1.85 10.69 -22.97
C ARG A 266 2.83 10.57 -21.81
N LEU A 267 3.98 9.93 -22.00
CA LEU A 267 4.93 9.72 -20.91
C LEU A 267 5.77 10.94 -20.56
N LEU A 268 5.99 11.86 -21.50
CA LEU A 268 6.80 13.05 -21.29
C LEU A 268 5.99 14.32 -21.02
N PHE A 269 4.83 14.49 -21.65
CA PHE A 269 4.09 15.76 -21.64
C PHE A 269 2.71 15.70 -20.99
N SER A 270 2.18 14.51 -20.69
CA SER A 270 0.89 14.42 -19.99
C SER A 270 1.10 14.38 -18.48
N THR A 271 0.35 15.21 -17.77
CA THR A 271 -0.16 14.82 -16.45
C THR A 271 -1.00 13.57 -16.67
N LEU A 272 -0.46 12.41 -16.30
CA LEU A 272 -1.17 11.12 -16.36
C LEU A 272 -2.52 11.20 -15.65
#